data_AF-A0A1V1PLM8-F1
#
_entry.id   AF-A0A1V1PLM8-F1
#
_cell.length_a   1.000
_cell.length_b   1.000
_cell.length_c   1.000
_cell.angle_alpha   90.00
_cell.angle_beta   90.00
_cell.angle_gamma   90.00
#
_symmetry.space_group_name_H-M   'P 1'
#
loop_
_entity.id
_entity.type
_entity.pdbx_description
1 polymer ?
#
loop_
_entity_poly.entity_id
_entity_poly.type
_entity_poly.pdbx_seq_one_letter_code
_entity_poly.pdbx_strand_id
1 'polypeptide(L)'
;MVWWNSKERGARLGGDTSLGLSVSCTKCHHAAKIRLDVALRLWGERGFARDIARDLRCSKCGVRQASVQVIADSRPPHAIADDPGAGFYQGPNYPIVDPPLSKAVKAAKKRGWV
;
A
#
# COMPACT_ATOMS: atom_id res chain seq x y z
N MET A 1 -2.18 -9.70 29.71
CA MET A 1 -2.64 -9.37 28.34
C MET A 1 -1.80 -8.21 27.83
N VAL A 2 -0.66 -8.51 27.21
CA VAL A 2 0.29 -7.50 26.73
C VAL A 2 -0.14 -7.12 25.32
N TRP A 3 -0.55 -5.86 25.12
CA TRP A 3 -0.85 -5.31 23.80
C TRP A 3 0.45 -5.33 22.98
N TRP A 4 0.52 -6.23 22.00
CA TRP A 4 1.70 -6.51 21.19
C TRP A 4 2.19 -5.24 20.48
N ASN A 5 3.46 -4.92 20.70
CA ASN A 5 4.13 -3.66 20.41
C ASN A 5 4.03 -3.25 18.92
N SER A 6 3.35 -2.15 18.62
CA SER A 6 3.20 -1.58 17.27
C SER A 6 4.54 -1.29 16.57
N LYS A 7 5.64 -1.15 17.32
CA LYS A 7 6.99 -0.99 16.77
C LYS A 7 7.49 -2.20 15.97
N GLU A 8 7.05 -3.42 16.29
CA GLU A 8 7.52 -4.63 15.60
C GLU A 8 6.82 -4.90 14.27
N ARG A 9 5.60 -4.36 14.10
CA ARG A 9 4.74 -4.57 12.91
C ARG A 9 4.99 -3.53 11.80
N GLY A 10 5.74 -2.48 12.09
CA GLY A 10 6.06 -1.40 11.16
C GLY A 10 4.95 -0.35 11.07
N ALA A 11 5.05 0.54 10.08
CA ALA A 11 4.09 1.62 9.88
C ALA A 11 2.68 1.06 9.55
N ARG A 12 1.65 1.69 10.14
CA ARG A 12 0.25 1.37 9.88
C ARG A 12 -0.21 2.01 8.57
N LEU A 13 -0.99 1.29 7.78
CA LEU A 13 -1.65 1.84 6.59
C LEU A 13 -2.85 2.71 6.99
N GLY A 14 -3.01 3.85 6.31
CA GLY A 14 -4.19 4.71 6.49
C GLY A 14 -4.09 5.73 7.63
N GLY A 15 -2.87 6.10 8.06
CA GLY A 15 -2.70 7.34 8.83
C GLY A 15 -2.86 8.58 7.93
N ASP A 16 -3.12 9.75 8.53
CA ASP A 16 -3.52 10.98 7.82
C ASP A 16 -2.57 11.46 6.71
N THR A 17 -1.28 11.07 6.78
CA THR A 17 -0.27 11.41 5.78
C THR A 17 0.07 10.26 4.83
N SER A 18 -0.61 9.12 4.92
CA SER A 18 -0.32 7.96 4.07
C SER A 18 -0.79 8.21 2.64
N LEU A 19 0.06 7.90 1.67
CA LEU A 19 -0.23 8.03 0.24
C LEU A 19 -0.33 6.69 -0.48
N GLY A 20 0.25 5.65 0.12
CA GLY A 20 0.26 4.30 -0.44
C GLY A 20 1.41 3.46 0.12
N LEU A 21 1.83 2.48 -0.67
CA LEU A 21 2.90 1.55 -0.32
C LEU A 21 3.98 1.55 -1.41
N SER A 22 5.23 1.51 -0.96
CA SER A 22 6.37 1.07 -1.76
C SER A 22 6.68 -0.37 -1.37
N VAL A 23 6.79 -1.24 -2.37
CA VAL A 23 7.02 -2.68 -2.18
C VAL A 23 8.22 -3.09 -3.00
N SER A 24 9.15 -3.84 -2.41
CA SER A 24 10.28 -4.41 -3.15
C SER A 24 10.58 -5.84 -2.73
N CYS A 25 11.03 -6.67 -3.66
CA CYS A 25 11.54 -8.00 -3.36
C CYS A 25 12.98 -7.90 -2.89
N THR A 26 13.29 -8.43 -1.70
CA THR A 26 14.66 -8.37 -1.16
C THR A 26 15.64 -9.32 -1.85
N LYS A 27 15.15 -10.28 -2.65
CA LYS A 27 15.98 -11.22 -3.42
C LYS A 27 16.36 -10.71 -4.81
N CYS A 28 15.39 -10.20 -5.58
CA CYS A 28 15.61 -9.80 -6.98
C CYS A 28 15.49 -8.30 -7.22
N HIS A 29 15.30 -7.52 -6.16
CA HIS A 29 15.16 -6.06 -6.16
C HIS A 29 14.05 -5.50 -7.06
N HIS A 30 13.12 -6.35 -7.52
CA HIS A 30 11.93 -5.91 -8.22
C HIS A 30 11.07 -5.06 -7.29
N ALA A 31 10.80 -3.82 -7.69
CA ALA A 31 10.07 -2.84 -6.89
C ALA A 31 8.84 -2.32 -7.63
N ALA A 32 7.81 -1.95 -6.87
CA ALA A 32 6.56 -1.39 -7.37
C ALA A 32 5.91 -0.47 -6.32
N LYS A 33 5.00 0.40 -6.77
CA LYS A 33 4.19 1.27 -5.91
C LYS A 33 2.72 0.82 -5.94
N ILE A 34 2.01 0.98 -4.82
CA ILE A 34 0.58 0.67 -4.69
C ILE A 34 -0.09 1.90 -4.09
N ARG A 35 -1.13 2.44 -4.73
CA ARG A 35 -1.88 3.59 -4.21
C ARG A 35 -2.61 3.23 -2.89
N LEU A 36 -2.86 4.24 -2.06
CA LEU A 36 -3.55 4.03 -0.77
C LEU A 36 -4.94 3.38 -0.94
N ASP A 37 -5.75 3.84 -1.90
CA ASP A 37 -7.09 3.29 -2.17
C ASP A 37 -7.04 1.78 -2.47
N VAL A 38 -6.08 1.38 -3.29
CA VAL A 38 -5.83 -0.01 -3.65
C VAL A 38 -5.33 -0.81 -2.45
N ALA A 39 -4.40 -0.25 -1.68
CA ALA A 39 -3.84 -0.90 -0.50
C ALA A 39 -4.92 -1.12 0.58
N LEU A 40 -5.77 -0.12 0.83
CA LEU A 40 -6.89 -0.23 1.78
C LEU A 40 -7.92 -1.27 1.31
N ARG A 41 -8.18 -1.36 0.01
CA ARG A 41 -9.06 -2.40 -0.55
C ARG A 41 -8.52 -3.82 -0.34
N LEU A 42 -7.20 -4.01 -0.39
CA LEU A 42 -6.56 -5.33 -0.31
C LEU A 42 -6.30 -5.78 1.13
N TRP A 43 -5.91 -4.88 2.02
CA TRP A 43 -5.47 -5.21 3.39
C TRP A 43 -6.28 -4.52 4.51
N GLY A 44 -7.13 -3.55 4.17
CA GLY A 44 -7.92 -2.77 5.14
C GLY A 44 -7.09 -1.76 5.94
N GLU A 45 -7.79 -0.89 6.69
CA GLU A 45 -7.21 0.17 7.54
C GLU A 45 -6.45 -0.34 8.78
N ARG A 46 -6.44 -1.66 8.99
CA ARG A 46 -5.72 -2.32 10.10
C ARG A 46 -4.47 -3.06 9.63
N GLY A 47 -4.13 -2.97 8.35
CA GLY A 47 -2.90 -3.54 7.79
C GLY A 47 -1.66 -2.81 8.29
N PHE A 48 -0.68 -3.56 8.80
CA PHE A 48 0.66 -3.04 9.10
C PHE A 48 1.62 -3.48 8.00
N ALA A 49 2.61 -2.64 7.68
CA ALA A 49 3.56 -2.89 6.59
C ALA A 49 4.22 -4.28 6.64
N ARG A 50 4.55 -4.79 7.83
CA ARG A 50 5.19 -6.11 7.97
C ARG A 50 4.24 -7.28 7.73
N ASP A 51 2.96 -7.12 8.03
CA ASP A 51 1.96 -8.15 7.74
C ASP A 51 1.72 -8.23 6.23
N ILE A 52 1.61 -7.06 5.59
CA ILE A 52 1.53 -6.94 4.13
C ILE A 52 2.76 -7.59 3.47
N ALA A 53 3.96 -7.35 4.00
CA ALA A 53 5.19 -7.95 3.49
C ALA A 53 5.19 -9.50 3.53
N ARG A 54 4.55 -10.10 4.55
CA ARG A 54 4.44 -11.57 4.69
C ARG A 54 3.47 -12.19 3.68
N ASP A 55 2.41 -11.47 3.32
CA ASP A 55 1.42 -11.92 2.35
C ASP A 55 1.93 -11.85 0.91
N LEU A 56 2.91 -10.99 0.64
CA LEU A 56 3.37 -10.71 -0.70
C LEU A 56 4.33 -11.77 -1.26
N ARG A 57 4.08 -12.15 -2.52
CA ARG A 57 4.95 -12.99 -3.33
C ARG A 57 5.46 -12.19 -4.51
N CYS A 58 6.77 -12.22 -4.77
CA CYS A 58 7.33 -11.52 -5.92
C CYS A 58 6.81 -12.12 -7.23
N SER A 59 6.24 -11.30 -8.10
CA SER A 59 5.76 -11.71 -9.43
C SER A 59 6.89 -12.14 -10.37
N LYS A 60 8.11 -11.61 -10.19
CA LYS A 60 9.27 -11.90 -11.05
C LYS A 60 10.00 -13.19 -10.67
N CYS A 61 10.28 -13.41 -9.38
CA CYS A 61 11.09 -14.55 -8.92
C CYS A 61 10.35 -15.51 -7.98
N GLY A 62 9.10 -15.24 -7.63
CA GLY A 62 8.24 -16.18 -6.92
C GLY A 62 8.53 -16.36 -5.43
N VAL A 63 9.52 -15.68 -4.84
CA VAL A 63 9.81 -15.81 -3.40
C VAL A 63 8.90 -14.92 -2.54
N ARG A 64 8.66 -15.34 -1.29
CA ARG A 64 7.96 -14.58 -0.24
C ARG A 64 8.96 -13.84 0.64
N GLN A 65 9.66 -12.89 0.02
CA GLN A 65 10.64 -12.03 0.69
C GLN A 65 10.47 -10.62 0.15
N ALA A 66 9.59 -9.85 0.81
CA ALA A 66 9.28 -8.48 0.46
C ALA A 66 9.70 -7.52 1.57
N SER A 67 10.11 -6.32 1.17
CA SER A 67 10.19 -5.13 2.01
C SER A 67 9.02 -4.22 1.63
N VAL A 68 8.30 -3.72 2.62
CA VAL A 68 7.15 -2.84 2.43
C VAL A 68 7.37 -1.59 3.28
N GLN A 69 7.18 -0.43 2.65
CA GLN A 69 7.26 0.87 3.28
C GLN A 69 5.98 1.65 2.98
N VAL A 70 5.42 2.31 3.98
CA VAL A 70 4.32 3.25 3.79
C VAL A 70 4.89 4.54 3.21
N ILE A 71 4.33 4.98 2.08
CA ILE A 71 4.67 6.28 1.49
C ILE A 71 3.93 7.34 2.30
N ALA A 72 4.66 8.25 2.92
CA ALA A 72 4.09 9.41 3.60
C ALA A 72 4.22 10.66 2.72
N ASP A 73 3.23 11.55 2.77
CA ASP A 73 3.34 12.86 2.14
C ASP A 73 4.27 13.75 2.99
N SER A 74 5.45 14.06 2.46
CA SER A 74 6.45 14.91 3.11
C SER A 74 6.33 16.39 2.72
N ARG A 75 5.37 16.74 1.85
CA ARG A 75 5.14 18.13 1.41
C ARG A 75 4.62 18.99 2.56
N PRO A 76 4.83 20.32 2.52
CA PRO A 76 4.26 21.22 3.53
C PRO A 76 2.73 21.22 3.49
N PRO A 77 2.03 21.52 4.61
CA PRO A 77 0.57 21.38 4.72
C PRO A 77 -0.23 22.13 3.65
N HIS A 78 0.21 23.32 3.23
CA HIS A 78 -0.47 24.08 2.17
C HIS A 78 -0.44 23.34 0.82
N ALA A 79 0.71 22.76 0.45
CA ALA A 79 0.85 22.00 -0.80
C ALA A 79 0.05 20.69 -0.78
N ILE A 80 -0.19 20.12 0.41
CA ILE A 80 -1.09 18.96 0.58
C ILE A 80 -2.55 19.38 0.43
N ALA A 81 -2.93 20.54 0.98
CA ALA A 81 -4.29 21.06 0.89
C ALA A 81 -4.67 21.44 -0.55
N ASP A 82 -3.72 22.01 -1.31
CA ASP A 82 -3.93 22.43 -2.70
C ASP A 82 -4.04 21.23 -3.66
N ASP A 83 -3.27 20.16 -3.41
CA ASP A 83 -3.25 18.96 -4.25
C ASP A 83 -3.09 17.66 -3.42
N PRO A 84 -4.21 17.16 -2.86
CA PRO A 84 -4.21 15.94 -2.05
C PRO A 84 -3.82 14.71 -2.88
N GLY A 85 -2.77 14.01 -2.46
CA GLY A 85 -2.37 12.74 -3.08
C GLY A 85 -1.29 12.84 -4.15
N ALA A 86 -0.98 14.02 -4.68
CA ALA A 86 0.08 14.18 -5.69
C ALA A 86 1.48 13.78 -5.21
N GLY A 87 1.73 13.79 -3.89
CA GLY A 87 2.95 13.25 -3.30
C GLY A 87 3.22 11.79 -3.68
N PHE A 88 2.20 10.99 -4.03
CA PHE A 88 2.37 9.58 -4.40
C PHE A 88 3.21 9.40 -5.69
N TYR A 89 3.08 10.35 -6.61
CA TYR A 89 3.77 10.33 -7.89
C TYR A 89 5.21 10.86 -7.79
N GLN A 90 5.57 11.48 -6.67
CA GLN A 90 6.94 11.93 -6.41
C GLN A 90 7.86 10.73 -6.14
N GLY A 91 9.17 10.92 -6.40
CA GLY A 91 10.19 9.89 -6.23
C GLY A 91 10.38 8.97 -7.45
N PRO A 92 11.05 7.81 -7.28
CA PRO A 92 11.40 6.94 -8.40
C PRO A 92 10.18 6.48 -9.19
N ASN A 93 10.33 6.40 -10.52
CA ASN A 93 9.28 5.97 -11.45
C ASN A 93 9.15 4.44 -11.45
N TYR A 94 8.69 3.88 -10.34
CA TYR A 94 8.36 2.47 -10.22
C TYR A 94 6.97 2.17 -10.80
N PRO A 95 6.75 0.95 -11.34
CA PRO A 95 5.45 0.54 -11.85
C PRO A 95 4.40 0.63 -10.75
N ILE A 96 3.22 1.14 -11.10
CA ILE A 96 2.07 1.21 -10.20
C ILE A 96 1.27 -0.08 -10.37
N VAL A 97 1.02 -0.78 -9.26
CA VAL A 97 0.19 -1.97 -9.22
C VAL A 97 -1.23 -1.56 -8.85
N ASP A 98 -2.16 -1.76 -9.80
CA ASP A 98 -3.60 -1.64 -9.57
C ASP A 98 -4.27 -2.94 -10.04
N PRO A 99 -4.44 -3.92 -9.14
CA PRO A 99 -5.08 -5.17 -9.50
C PRO A 99 -6.57 -4.90 -9.79
N PRO A 100 -7.14 -5.59 -10.80
CA PRO A 100 -8.55 -5.41 -11.12
C PRO A 100 -9.43 -5.81 -9.93
N LEU A 101 -10.57 -5.13 -9.79
CA LEU A 101 -11.60 -5.52 -8.83
C LEU A 101 -11.96 -7.01 -8.99
N SER A 102 -12.20 -7.68 -7.88
CA SER A 102 -12.66 -9.07 -7.89
C SER A 102 -14.00 -9.18 -8.65
N LYS A 103 -14.26 -10.35 -9.24
CA LYS A 103 -15.53 -10.60 -9.96
C LYS A 103 -16.75 -10.32 -9.07
N ALA A 104 -16.67 -10.67 -7.79
CA ALA A 104 -17.72 -10.42 -6.81
C ALA A 104 -17.97 -8.92 -6.59
N VAL A 105 -16.92 -8.12 -6.43
CA VAL A 105 -17.05 -6.66 -6.26
C VAL A 105 -17.57 -6.01 -7.54
N LYS A 106 -17.11 -6.44 -8.72
CA LYS A 106 -17.66 -5.98 -10.00
C LYS A 106 -19.15 -6.30 -10.12
N ALA A 107 -19.58 -7.49 -9.71
CA ALA A 107 -20.99 -7.89 -9.73
C ALA A 107 -21.85 -7.10 -8.74
N ALA A 108 -21.34 -6.83 -7.52
CA ALA A 108 -22.02 -6.01 -6.52
C ALA A 108 -22.20 -4.56 -7.01
N LYS A 109 -21.16 -3.97 -7.60
CA LYS A 109 -21.22 -2.62 -8.19
C LYS A 109 -22.21 -2.53 -9.35
N LYS A 110 -22.25 -3.56 -10.22
CA LYS A 110 -23.25 -3.67 -11.30
C LYS A 110 -24.68 -3.75 -10.78
N ARG A 111 -24.89 -4.27 -9.56
CA ARG A 111 -26.20 -4.34 -8.89
C ARG A 111 -26.54 -3.05 -8.13
N GLY A 112 -25.64 -2.07 -8.05
CA GLY A 112 -25.85 -0.81 -7.34
C GLY A 112 -25.66 -0.90 -5.82
N TRP A 113 -24.93 -1.91 -5.33
CA TRP A 113 -24.77 -2.17 -3.89
C TRP A 113 -23.50 -1.50 -3.30
N VAL A 114 -22.71 -0.81 -4.15
CA VAL A 114 -21.44 -0.12 -3.82
C VAL A 114 -21.32 1.14 -4.66
#